data_AF-A0A0S6Z0S8-F1
#
_entry.id   AF-A0A0S6Z0S8-F1
#
_cell.length_a   1.000
_cell.length_b   1.000
_cell.length_c   1.000
_cell.angle_alpha   90.00
_cell.angle_beta   90.00
_cell.angle_gamma   90.00
#
_symmetry.space_group_name_H-M   'P 1'
#
loop_
_entity.id
_entity.type
_entity.pdbx_description
1 polymer ?
#
loop_
_entity_poly.entity_id
_entity_poly.type
_entity_poly.pdbx_seq_one_letter_code
_entity_poly.pdbx_strand_id
1 'polypeptide(L)'
;MRRFQREQYLDADGAVGPATRAALNVPVQARIAQLRVNLERARWLLHQIRGDFVLVDIAGYGITYFKGAQPAWRSRVVVGRPYRRTPEFKSEITYVTFNPTWTVPPTILREDILPKVRRNPGYLAANRFRALDAGGREVPPERVNWKNPKGITLRQDAGPWNSLGRVVIRFPNPYAVYLHDTPHTELFGAGQRAFSSGCIRVERPLELVERLLDDPQRWNRAAIDAAIATGETRTVHLARPVPLLLAYWTVHVLPDGRVAYKPDVYARDAELLHALDARPATAMGP
;
A
#
# COMPACT_ATOMS: atom_id res chain seq x y z
N MET A 1 -3.67 17.04 25.98
CA MET A 1 -2.92 15.84 25.54
C MET A 1 -3.43 15.24 24.23
N ARG A 2 -4.71 14.86 24.10
CA ARG A 2 -5.26 14.23 22.88
C ARG A 2 -4.91 14.92 21.55
N ARG A 3 -4.86 16.25 21.55
CA ARG A 3 -4.43 17.05 20.40
C ARG A 3 -2.98 16.76 19.98
N PHE A 4 -2.05 16.80 20.94
CA PHE A 4 -0.64 16.46 20.71
C PHE A 4 -0.51 15.03 20.18
N GLN A 5 -1.19 14.06 20.77
CA GLN A 5 -1.16 12.67 20.29
C GLN A 5 -1.59 12.56 18.83
N ARG A 6 -2.67 13.24 18.40
CA ARG A 6 -3.08 13.30 16.98
C ARG A 6 -2.00 13.92 16.09
N GLU A 7 -1.39 15.02 16.53
CA GLU A 7 -0.30 15.67 15.81
C GLU A 7 0.97 14.80 15.72
N GLN A 8 1.11 13.80 16.59
CA GLN A 8 2.19 12.83 16.57
C GLN A 8 1.80 11.49 15.94
N TYR A 9 0.61 11.39 15.32
CA TYR A 9 0.08 10.15 14.76
C TYR A 9 0.02 8.99 15.77
N LEU A 10 -0.30 9.33 17.02
CA LEU A 10 -0.55 8.39 18.12
C LEU A 10 -2.04 8.24 18.38
N ASP A 11 -2.40 7.13 19.04
CA ASP A 11 -3.76 6.95 19.56
C ASP A 11 -4.09 8.06 20.55
N ALA A 12 -5.19 8.77 20.28
CA ALA A 12 -5.54 10.00 20.98
C ALA A 12 -6.37 9.75 22.25
N ASP A 13 -5.88 8.87 23.13
CA ASP A 13 -6.53 8.43 24.37
C ASP A 13 -6.42 9.44 25.54
N GLY A 14 -5.53 10.42 25.42
CA GLY A 14 -5.23 11.43 26.42
C GLY A 14 -4.21 11.01 27.48
N ALA A 15 -3.80 9.75 27.52
CA ALA A 15 -2.89 9.20 28.51
C ALA A 15 -1.42 9.39 28.09
N VAL A 16 -0.54 9.67 29.06
CA VAL A 16 0.90 9.80 28.82
C VAL A 16 1.56 8.43 28.91
N GLY A 17 1.22 7.55 27.96
CA GLY A 17 1.85 6.24 27.81
C GLY A 17 3.29 6.32 27.26
N PRO A 18 4.01 5.19 27.16
CA PRO A 18 5.39 5.15 26.67
C PRO A 18 5.59 5.83 25.31
N ALA A 19 4.65 5.64 24.36
CA ALA A 19 4.71 6.27 23.04
C ALA A 19 4.54 7.80 23.11
N THR A 20 3.61 8.29 23.94
CA THR A 20 3.40 9.73 24.13
C THR A 20 4.61 10.37 24.81
N ARG A 21 5.18 9.71 25.83
CA ARG A 21 6.41 10.16 26.51
C ARG A 21 7.59 10.21 25.53
N ALA A 22 7.76 9.18 24.70
CA ALA A 22 8.80 9.16 23.68
C ALA A 22 8.65 10.33 22.69
N ALA A 23 7.42 10.60 22.22
CA ALA A 23 7.15 11.70 21.29
C ALA A 23 7.38 13.09 21.90
N LEU A 24 7.08 13.26 23.19
CA LEU A 24 7.35 14.50 23.96
C LEU A 24 8.85 14.75 24.12
N ASN A 25 9.64 13.70 24.28
CA ASN A 25 11.09 13.78 24.49
C ASN A 25 11.90 13.92 23.19
N VAL A 26 11.25 14.02 22.02
CA VAL A 26 11.96 14.26 20.76
C VAL A 26 12.47 15.71 20.73
N PRO A 27 13.79 15.95 20.65
CA PRO A 27 14.35 17.30 20.66
C PRO A 27 13.96 18.09 19.40
N VAL A 28 13.91 19.41 19.52
CA VAL A 28 13.54 20.30 18.40
C VAL A 28 14.47 20.14 17.20
N GLN A 29 15.76 19.86 17.43
CA GLN A 29 16.75 19.61 16.37
C GLN A 29 16.38 18.40 15.51
N ALA A 30 15.85 17.34 16.13
CA ALA A 30 15.37 16.17 15.40
C ALA A 30 14.11 16.49 14.56
N ARG A 31 13.22 17.37 15.06
CA ARG A 31 12.05 17.84 14.30
C ARG A 31 12.43 18.72 13.11
N ILE A 32 13.43 19.59 13.28
CA ILE A 32 14.01 20.39 12.20
C ILE A 32 14.62 19.48 11.13
N ALA A 33 15.38 18.46 11.54
CA ALA A 33 15.94 17.48 10.61
C ALA A 33 14.84 16.73 9.84
N GLN A 34 13.79 16.28 10.55
CA GLN A 34 12.62 15.63 9.94
C GLN A 34 11.93 16.53 8.91
N LEU A 35 11.79 17.83 9.22
CA LEU A 35 11.26 18.84 8.30
C LEU A 35 12.15 19.00 7.06
N ARG A 36 13.46 19.16 7.22
CA ARG A 36 14.43 19.30 6.11
C ARG A 36 14.33 18.14 5.12
N VAL A 37 14.29 16.91 5.64
CA VAL A 37 14.13 15.68 4.84
C VAL A 37 12.81 15.69 4.06
N ASN A 38 11.71 16.09 4.68
CA ASN A 38 10.41 16.10 4.00
C ASN A 38 10.27 17.22 2.96
N LEU A 39 10.92 18.37 3.19
CA LEU A 39 11.04 19.42 2.18
C LEU A 39 11.81 18.94 0.95
N GLU A 40 12.87 18.16 1.14
CA GLU A 40 13.61 17.55 0.04
C GLU A 40 12.74 16.54 -0.74
N ARG A 41 12.00 15.66 -0.05
CA ARG A 41 11.05 14.74 -0.70
C ARG A 41 9.99 15.50 -1.50
N ALA A 42 9.45 16.58 -0.92
CA ALA A 42 8.47 17.43 -1.59
C ALA A 42 9.07 18.09 -2.85
N ARG A 43 10.34 18.53 -2.79
CA ARG A 43 11.07 19.10 -3.93
C ARG A 43 11.15 18.13 -5.11
N TRP A 44 11.33 16.83 -4.90
CA TRP A 44 11.39 15.87 -6.02
C TRP A 44 10.01 15.46 -6.56
N LEU A 45 9.00 15.46 -5.68
CA LEU A 45 7.68 14.91 -6.01
C LEU A 45 6.72 15.95 -6.60
N LEU A 46 6.65 17.15 -6.02
CA LEU A 46 5.58 18.12 -6.30
C LEU A 46 5.73 18.87 -7.63
N HIS A 47 6.93 19.07 -8.14
CA HIS A 47 7.16 19.87 -9.37
C HIS A 47 6.53 19.29 -10.64
N GLN A 48 6.08 18.03 -10.63
CA GLN A 48 5.64 17.31 -11.82
C GLN A 48 4.15 16.90 -11.77
N ILE A 49 3.42 17.28 -10.74
CA ILE A 49 2.03 16.82 -10.57
C ILE A 49 1.08 17.87 -11.15
N ARG A 50 0.34 17.50 -12.20
CA ARG A 50 -0.73 18.30 -12.79
C ARG A 50 -1.92 17.41 -13.09
N GLY A 51 -3.12 17.99 -13.08
CA GLY A 51 -4.36 17.27 -13.38
C GLY A 51 -4.80 16.34 -12.26
N ASP A 52 -5.41 15.23 -12.66
CA ASP A 52 -5.96 14.22 -11.75
C ASP A 52 -4.86 13.21 -11.39
N PHE A 53 -4.76 12.83 -10.11
CA PHE A 53 -3.75 11.87 -9.67
C PHE A 53 -4.16 11.18 -8.37
N VAL A 54 -3.55 10.03 -8.11
CA VAL A 54 -3.65 9.31 -6.84
C VAL A 54 -2.35 9.48 -6.07
N LEU A 55 -2.46 9.82 -4.80
CA LEU A 55 -1.34 9.93 -3.88
C LEU A 55 -1.52 8.96 -2.72
N VAL A 56 -0.54 8.07 -2.54
CA VAL A 56 -0.41 7.21 -1.36
C VAL A 56 0.66 7.79 -0.46
N ASP A 57 0.25 8.19 0.74
CA ASP A 57 1.13 8.59 1.83
C ASP A 57 1.46 7.36 2.68
N ILE A 58 2.61 6.76 2.42
CA ILE A 58 3.01 5.47 2.98
C ILE A 58 3.15 5.56 4.52
N ALA A 59 3.84 6.59 5.02
CA ALA A 59 4.04 6.79 6.45
C ALA A 59 2.79 7.35 7.15
N GLY A 60 1.95 8.08 6.43
CA GLY A 60 0.64 8.55 6.93
C GLY A 60 -0.48 7.51 6.85
N TYR A 61 -0.23 6.34 6.24
CA TYR A 61 -1.22 5.29 6.04
C TYR A 61 -2.51 5.78 5.37
N GLY A 62 -2.38 6.70 4.41
CA GLY A 62 -3.49 7.34 3.72
C GLY A 62 -3.36 7.28 2.20
N ILE A 63 -4.49 7.38 1.52
CA ILE A 63 -4.59 7.54 0.07
C ILE A 63 -5.56 8.67 -0.25
N THR A 64 -5.20 9.50 -1.23
CA THR A 64 -6.03 10.60 -1.72
C THR A 64 -6.08 10.55 -3.24
N TYR A 65 -7.28 10.65 -3.81
CA TYR A 65 -7.46 10.95 -5.22
C TYR A 65 -7.76 12.45 -5.36
N PHE A 66 -6.99 13.11 -6.22
CA PHE A 66 -7.13 14.52 -6.54
C PHE A 66 -7.76 14.65 -7.93
N LYS A 67 -8.76 15.55 -8.03
CA LYS A 67 -9.36 15.98 -9.29
C LYS A 67 -9.05 17.46 -9.48
N GLY A 68 -8.31 17.82 -10.53
CA GLY A 68 -7.88 19.21 -10.77
C GLY A 68 -7.17 19.84 -9.56
N ALA A 69 -6.23 19.12 -8.94
CA ALA A 69 -5.51 19.51 -7.71
C ALA A 69 -6.36 19.68 -6.43
N GLN A 70 -7.66 19.40 -6.47
CA GLN A 70 -8.52 19.36 -5.29
C GLN A 70 -8.71 17.92 -4.79
N PRO A 71 -8.64 17.66 -3.47
CA PRO A 71 -8.88 16.33 -2.93
C PRO A 71 -10.35 15.93 -3.15
N ALA A 72 -10.61 15.05 -4.11
CA ALA A 72 -11.95 14.58 -4.46
C ALA A 72 -12.37 13.33 -3.68
N TRP A 73 -11.40 12.58 -3.15
CA TRP A 73 -11.65 11.39 -2.34
C TRP A 73 -10.43 11.04 -1.48
N ARG A 74 -10.69 10.49 -0.28
CA ARG A 74 -9.65 10.06 0.67
C ARG A 74 -10.03 8.77 1.35
N SER A 75 -9.06 7.93 1.70
CA SER A 75 -9.28 6.73 2.49
C SER A 75 -8.01 6.29 3.22
N ARG A 76 -8.12 5.26 4.06
CA ARG A 76 -6.99 4.65 4.76
C ARG A 76 -6.35 3.56 3.90
N VAL A 77 -5.06 3.34 4.11
CA VAL A 77 -4.34 2.19 3.55
C VAL A 77 -3.63 1.38 4.63
N VAL A 78 -3.37 0.11 4.32
CA VAL A 78 -2.41 -0.74 5.02
C VAL A 78 -1.24 -1.00 4.07
N VAL A 79 -0.03 -0.74 4.53
CA VAL A 79 1.21 -0.82 3.75
C VAL A 79 2.11 -1.96 4.26
N GLY A 80 3.25 -2.14 3.60
CA GLY A 80 4.26 -3.14 3.93
C GLY A 80 4.76 -3.08 5.37
N ARG A 81 5.23 -4.22 5.88
CA ARG A 81 5.97 -4.28 7.14
C ARG A 81 7.36 -3.64 6.98
N PRO A 82 8.04 -3.23 8.06
CA PRO A 82 9.38 -2.65 7.98
C PRO A 82 10.44 -3.52 7.29
N TYR A 83 10.27 -4.84 7.26
CA TYR A 83 11.16 -5.79 6.57
C TYR A 83 10.63 -6.24 5.20
N ARG A 84 9.43 -5.79 4.80
CA ARG A 84 8.83 -5.95 3.45
C ARG A 84 8.24 -4.61 3.00
N ARG A 85 9.11 -3.60 2.92
CA ARG A 85 8.75 -2.18 2.80
C ARG A 85 8.03 -1.90 1.50
N THR A 86 6.99 -1.08 1.54
CA THR A 86 6.42 -0.48 0.32
C THR A 86 7.43 0.51 -0.29
N PRO A 87 7.79 0.36 -1.57
CA PRO A 87 8.74 1.26 -2.24
C PRO A 87 8.11 2.62 -2.57
N GLU A 88 8.96 3.64 -2.71
CA GLU A 88 8.58 4.97 -3.20
C GLU A 88 8.86 5.07 -4.69
N PHE A 89 7.87 5.46 -5.49
CA PHE A 89 8.04 5.70 -6.92
C PHE A 89 6.80 6.38 -7.52
N LYS A 90 6.94 6.83 -8.77
CA LYS A 90 5.85 7.33 -9.61
C LYS A 90 5.49 6.28 -10.67
N SER A 91 4.20 6.11 -10.95
CA SER A 91 3.69 5.24 -12.00
C SER A 91 2.33 5.77 -12.48
N GLU A 92 1.60 4.99 -13.27
CA GLU A 92 0.28 5.34 -13.80
C GLU A 92 -0.66 4.15 -13.65
N ILE A 93 -1.83 4.39 -13.07
CA ILE A 93 -2.91 3.40 -13.00
C ILE A 93 -3.48 3.24 -14.40
N THR A 94 -3.49 2.01 -14.90
CA THR A 94 -3.87 1.71 -16.29
C THR A 94 -5.10 0.84 -16.41
N TYR A 95 -5.33 -0.05 -15.45
CA TYR A 95 -6.51 -0.92 -15.44
C TYR A 95 -6.87 -1.39 -14.04
N VAL A 96 -8.07 -1.92 -13.91
CA VAL A 96 -8.55 -2.61 -12.71
C VAL A 96 -8.90 -4.06 -13.05
N THR A 97 -8.77 -4.95 -12.09
CA THR A 97 -9.20 -6.35 -12.19
C THR A 97 -10.24 -6.62 -11.11
N PHE A 98 -11.49 -6.86 -11.51
CA PHE A 98 -12.55 -7.34 -10.64
C PHE A 98 -12.42 -8.86 -10.45
N ASN A 99 -12.80 -9.33 -9.26
CA ASN A 99 -12.70 -10.74 -8.84
C ASN A 99 -11.34 -11.35 -9.20
N PRO A 100 -10.22 -10.75 -8.74
CA PRO A 100 -8.89 -11.23 -9.10
C PRO A 100 -8.64 -12.62 -8.52
N THR A 101 -7.97 -13.48 -9.27
CA THR A 101 -7.20 -14.57 -8.66
C THR A 101 -5.91 -14.00 -8.06
N TRP A 102 -5.32 -14.72 -7.10
CA TRP A 102 -4.06 -14.31 -6.49
C TRP A 102 -2.98 -15.36 -6.65
N THR A 103 -2.03 -15.10 -7.54
CA THR A 103 -0.80 -15.89 -7.63
C THR A 103 0.16 -15.47 -6.52
N VAL A 104 0.52 -16.41 -5.66
CA VAL A 104 1.33 -16.16 -4.46
C VAL A 104 2.79 -15.86 -4.84
N PRO A 105 3.35 -14.71 -4.46
CA PRO A 105 4.77 -14.42 -4.67
C PRO A 105 5.69 -15.40 -3.92
N PRO A 106 6.87 -15.73 -4.45
CA PRO A 106 7.79 -16.72 -3.84
C PRO A 106 8.12 -16.45 -2.37
N THR A 107 8.32 -15.18 -2.00
CA THR A 107 8.61 -14.79 -0.62
C THR A 107 7.43 -15.09 0.33
N ILE A 108 6.20 -14.78 -0.09
CA ILE A 108 4.99 -15.06 0.71
C ILE A 108 4.73 -16.56 0.79
N LEU A 109 4.96 -17.29 -0.32
CA LEU A 109 4.87 -18.74 -0.32
C LEU A 109 5.80 -19.31 0.76
N ARG A 110 7.09 -18.94 0.72
CA ARG A 110 8.12 -19.45 1.64
C ARG A 110 7.87 -19.06 3.10
N GLU A 111 7.59 -17.79 3.36
CA GLU A 111 7.60 -17.25 4.73
C GLU A 111 6.23 -17.32 5.41
N ASP A 112 5.11 -17.29 4.67
CA ASP A 112 3.77 -17.16 5.27
C ASP A 112 2.89 -18.39 5.03
N ILE A 113 2.95 -18.99 3.83
CA ILE A 113 2.05 -20.10 3.45
C ILE A 113 2.63 -21.47 3.80
N LEU A 114 3.89 -21.75 3.44
CA LEU A 114 4.49 -23.07 3.68
C LEU A 114 4.49 -23.50 5.15
N PRO A 115 4.75 -22.62 6.14
CA PRO A 115 4.61 -22.99 7.55
C PRO A 115 3.20 -23.49 7.89
N LYS A 116 2.15 -22.89 7.30
CA LYS A 116 0.76 -23.26 7.55
C LYS A 116 0.38 -24.57 6.85
N VAL A 117 0.78 -24.75 5.60
CA VAL A 117 0.54 -25.98 4.82
C VAL A 117 1.23 -27.17 5.48
N ARG A 118 2.47 -27.01 5.95
CA ARG A 118 3.21 -28.08 6.65
C ARG A 118 2.57 -28.48 7.97
N ARG A 119 1.94 -27.53 8.67
CA ARG A 119 1.23 -27.79 9.93
C ARG A 119 -0.16 -28.39 9.71
N ASN A 120 -0.83 -28.02 8.62
CA ASN A 120 -2.17 -28.48 8.28
C ASN A 120 -2.29 -28.73 6.76
N PRO A 121 -2.28 -30.00 6.32
CA PRO A 121 -2.45 -30.36 4.91
C PRO A 121 -3.75 -29.83 4.29
N GLY A 122 -4.82 -29.67 5.08
CA GLY A 122 -6.10 -29.12 4.63
C GLY A 122 -6.10 -27.60 4.42
N TYR A 123 -5.01 -26.90 4.73
CA TYR A 123 -4.92 -25.44 4.63
C TYR A 123 -5.22 -24.93 3.21
N LEU A 124 -4.70 -25.59 2.18
CA LEU A 124 -4.87 -25.14 0.80
C LEU A 124 -6.32 -25.22 0.35
N ALA A 125 -7.00 -26.34 0.60
CA ALA A 125 -8.41 -26.51 0.29
C ALA A 125 -9.27 -25.51 1.08
N ALA A 126 -9.03 -25.36 2.38
CA ALA A 126 -9.76 -24.44 3.25
C ALA A 126 -9.61 -22.97 2.82
N ASN A 127 -8.50 -22.60 2.19
CA ASN A 127 -8.21 -21.24 1.73
C ASN A 127 -8.32 -21.09 0.20
N ARG A 128 -8.83 -22.13 -0.50
CA ARG A 128 -9.08 -22.16 -1.94
C ARG A 128 -7.85 -21.88 -2.80
N PHE A 129 -6.74 -22.51 -2.44
CA PHE A 129 -5.53 -22.52 -3.23
C PHE A 129 -5.48 -23.73 -4.16
N ARG A 130 -5.11 -23.47 -5.42
CA ARG A 130 -4.68 -24.47 -6.38
C ARG A 130 -3.16 -24.49 -6.47
N ALA A 131 -2.59 -25.68 -6.60
CA ALA A 131 -1.17 -25.87 -6.88
C ALA A 131 -0.99 -26.07 -8.38
N LEU A 132 -0.13 -25.27 -9.00
CA LEU A 132 0.15 -25.30 -10.43
C LEU A 132 1.61 -25.67 -10.67
N ASP A 133 1.89 -26.51 -11.68
CA ASP A 133 3.25 -26.77 -12.14
C ASP A 133 3.84 -25.61 -12.97
N ALA A 134 5.08 -25.76 -13.44
CA ALA A 134 5.75 -24.76 -14.27
C ALA A 134 5.05 -24.51 -15.63
N GLY A 135 4.25 -25.47 -16.11
CA GLY A 135 3.41 -25.33 -17.30
C GLY A 135 2.03 -24.74 -17.02
N GLY A 136 1.73 -24.38 -15.76
CA GLY A 136 0.45 -23.84 -15.34
C GLY A 136 -0.66 -24.88 -15.17
N ARG A 137 -0.34 -26.18 -15.21
CA ARG A 137 -1.31 -27.26 -15.02
C ARG A 137 -1.53 -27.51 -13.54
N GLU A 138 -2.77 -27.79 -13.17
CA GLU A 138 -3.12 -28.09 -11.78
C GLU A 138 -2.55 -29.44 -11.35
N VAL A 139 -1.91 -29.45 -10.18
CA VAL A 139 -1.33 -30.63 -9.56
C VAL A 139 -2.05 -30.90 -8.24
N PRO A 140 -2.54 -32.13 -8.00
CA PRO A 140 -3.13 -32.49 -6.72
C PRO A 140 -2.17 -32.18 -5.55
N PRO A 141 -2.61 -31.45 -4.51
CA PRO A 141 -1.74 -31.07 -3.40
C PRO A 141 -1.06 -32.24 -2.70
N GLU A 142 -1.65 -33.43 -2.73
CA GLU A 142 -1.14 -34.66 -2.12
C GLU A 142 0.11 -35.18 -2.85
N ARG A 143 0.30 -34.80 -4.12
CA ARG A 143 1.45 -35.18 -4.95
C ARG A 143 2.62 -34.19 -4.83
N VAL A 144 2.44 -33.09 -4.10
CA VAL A 144 3.46 -32.04 -3.96
C VAL A 144 4.28 -32.24 -2.69
N ASN A 145 5.61 -32.19 -2.82
CA ASN A 145 6.50 -32.16 -1.67
C ASN A 145 6.51 -30.76 -1.01
N TRP A 146 5.65 -30.53 -0.02
CA TRP A 146 5.54 -29.24 0.69
C TRP A 146 6.74 -28.86 1.56
N LYS A 147 7.71 -29.77 1.76
CA LYS A 147 9.01 -29.39 2.36
C LYS A 147 9.88 -28.64 1.34
N ASN A 148 9.75 -28.95 0.05
CA ASN A 148 10.52 -28.31 -1.01
C ASN A 148 9.72 -28.30 -2.33
N PRO A 149 8.69 -27.43 -2.46
CA PRO A 149 7.76 -27.44 -3.59
C PRO A 149 8.35 -26.69 -4.81
N LYS A 150 9.50 -27.15 -5.30
CA LYS A 150 10.17 -26.56 -6.46
C LYS A 150 9.28 -26.62 -7.70
N GLY A 151 9.21 -25.51 -8.43
CA GLY A 151 8.41 -25.41 -9.65
C GLY A 151 6.90 -25.35 -9.42
N ILE A 152 6.45 -25.29 -8.16
CA ILE A 152 5.02 -25.16 -7.83
C ILE A 152 4.67 -23.71 -7.56
N THR A 153 3.61 -23.25 -8.21
CA THR A 153 2.98 -21.95 -7.98
C THR A 153 1.65 -22.16 -7.27
N LEU A 154 1.41 -21.43 -6.18
CA LEU A 154 0.08 -21.40 -5.57
C LEU A 154 -0.74 -20.25 -6.16
N ARG A 155 -1.98 -20.55 -6.55
CA ARG A 155 -2.96 -19.56 -6.98
C ARG A 155 -4.21 -19.67 -6.11
N GLN A 156 -4.60 -18.57 -5.49
CA GLN A 156 -5.88 -18.47 -4.78
C GLN A 156 -6.99 -18.14 -5.78
N ASP A 157 -8.08 -18.88 -5.71
CA ASP A 157 -9.27 -18.64 -6.52
C ASP A 157 -9.92 -17.29 -6.18
N ALA A 158 -10.62 -16.72 -7.16
CA ALA A 158 -11.37 -15.48 -6.99
C ALA A 158 -12.52 -15.66 -5.98
N GLY A 159 -12.85 -14.59 -5.25
CA GLY A 159 -13.96 -14.57 -4.30
C GLY A 159 -13.73 -13.59 -3.14
N PRO A 160 -14.74 -13.37 -2.29
CA PRO A 160 -14.66 -12.39 -1.21
C PRO A 160 -13.61 -12.71 -0.14
N TRP A 161 -13.18 -13.98 -0.01
CA TRP A 161 -12.11 -14.43 0.89
C TRP A 161 -10.70 -14.30 0.26
N ASN A 162 -10.59 -13.93 -1.01
CA ASN A 162 -9.31 -13.82 -1.70
C ASN A 162 -8.44 -12.75 -1.01
N SER A 163 -7.14 -13.00 -0.87
CA SER A 163 -6.22 -12.09 -0.19
C SER A 163 -6.10 -10.71 -0.87
N LEU A 164 -6.43 -10.63 -2.16
CA LEU A 164 -6.54 -9.38 -2.94
C LEU A 164 -7.95 -8.76 -2.91
N GLY A 165 -8.89 -9.37 -2.19
CA GLY A 165 -10.29 -8.96 -2.12
C GLY A 165 -10.99 -9.03 -3.47
N ARG A 166 -11.95 -8.13 -3.70
CA ARG A 166 -12.81 -8.12 -4.89
C ARG A 166 -12.26 -7.28 -6.04
N VAL A 167 -11.25 -6.44 -5.81
CA VAL A 167 -10.66 -5.60 -6.86
C VAL A 167 -9.19 -5.33 -6.64
N VAL A 168 -8.43 -5.29 -7.74
CA VAL A 168 -7.04 -4.83 -7.77
C VAL A 168 -6.94 -3.69 -8.77
N ILE A 169 -6.37 -2.57 -8.35
CA ILE A 169 -6.02 -1.42 -9.20
C ILE A 169 -4.55 -1.56 -9.59
N ARG A 170 -4.30 -1.62 -10.90
CA ARG A 170 -3.04 -2.06 -11.50
C ARG A 170 -2.29 -0.90 -12.15
N PHE A 171 -0.98 -0.93 -11.98
CA PHE A 171 -0.03 0.03 -12.53
C PHE A 171 1.32 -0.66 -12.76
N PRO A 172 2.06 -0.31 -13.81
CA PRO A 172 3.34 -0.94 -14.11
C PRO A 172 4.37 -0.59 -13.04
N ASN A 173 5.07 -1.60 -12.52
CA ASN A 173 6.16 -1.40 -11.58
C ASN A 173 7.05 -2.65 -11.50
N PRO A 174 8.35 -2.50 -11.20
CA PRO A 174 9.27 -3.64 -11.08
C PRO A 174 9.15 -4.38 -9.74
N TYR A 175 8.28 -3.94 -8.83
CA TYR A 175 8.21 -4.40 -7.44
C TYR A 175 7.03 -5.34 -7.14
N ALA A 176 6.20 -5.65 -8.15
CA ALA A 176 4.95 -6.41 -8.00
C ALA A 176 4.00 -5.83 -6.91
N VAL A 177 3.97 -4.50 -6.79
CA VAL A 177 3.10 -3.76 -5.87
C VAL A 177 1.79 -3.42 -6.58
N TYR A 178 0.68 -3.56 -5.87
CA TYR A 178 -0.65 -3.17 -6.34
C TYR A 178 -1.42 -2.42 -5.24
N LEU A 179 -2.41 -1.63 -5.64
CA LEU A 179 -3.46 -1.14 -4.75
C LEU A 179 -4.59 -2.17 -4.84
N HIS A 180 -5.10 -2.69 -3.73
CA HIS A 180 -6.10 -3.74 -3.78
C HIS A 180 -7.05 -3.74 -2.57
N ASP A 181 -8.16 -4.44 -2.73
CA ASP A 181 -9.12 -4.74 -1.67
C ASP A 181 -8.59 -5.79 -0.69
N THR A 182 -9.28 -6.02 0.43
CA THR A 182 -8.90 -7.06 1.38
C THR A 182 -10.10 -7.56 2.18
N PRO A 183 -10.17 -8.86 2.50
CA PRO A 183 -11.15 -9.38 3.46
C PRO A 183 -10.86 -8.92 4.90
N HIS A 184 -9.63 -8.46 5.18
CA HIS A 184 -9.15 -8.07 6.50
C HIS A 184 -9.39 -6.57 6.78
N THR A 185 -10.66 -6.16 6.83
CA THR A 185 -11.05 -4.76 7.02
C THR A 185 -10.76 -4.25 8.43
N GLU A 186 -10.66 -5.15 9.41
CA GLU A 186 -10.30 -4.84 10.80
C GLU A 186 -8.95 -4.10 10.93
N LEU A 187 -8.02 -4.34 9.99
CA LEU A 187 -6.69 -3.74 10.00
C LEU A 187 -6.69 -2.22 9.77
N PHE A 188 -7.75 -1.67 9.19
CA PHE A 188 -7.86 -0.22 8.98
C PHE A 188 -8.15 0.54 10.28
N GLY A 189 -8.61 -0.15 11.33
CA GLY A 189 -8.83 0.41 12.65
C GLY A 189 -7.57 0.65 13.48
N ALA A 190 -6.44 0.06 13.10
CA ALA A 190 -5.17 0.21 13.83
C ALA A 190 -4.53 1.59 13.61
N GLY A 191 -3.88 2.13 14.65
CA GLY A 191 -3.10 3.38 14.57
C GLY A 191 -1.89 3.24 13.62
N GLN A 192 -1.10 2.18 13.80
CA GLN A 192 -0.01 1.81 12.89
C GLN A 192 -0.47 0.73 11.91
N ARG A 193 -0.37 0.96 10.60
CA ARG A 193 -0.91 0.06 9.55
C ARG A 193 0.14 -0.51 8.60
N ALA A 194 1.29 -0.90 9.14
CA ALA A 194 2.38 -1.57 8.43
C ALA A 194 2.28 -3.11 8.58
N PHE A 195 1.25 -3.74 8.02
CA PHE A 195 0.97 -5.19 8.21
C PHE A 195 1.15 -6.06 6.98
N SER A 196 1.30 -5.47 5.78
CA SER A 196 1.31 -6.19 4.51
C SER A 196 2.71 -6.70 4.12
N SER A 197 2.78 -7.44 3.01
CA SER A 197 4.02 -7.93 2.42
C SER A 197 4.57 -7.02 1.30
N GLY A 198 4.20 -5.75 1.29
CA GLY A 198 4.69 -4.73 0.35
C GLY A 198 3.60 -4.12 -0.54
N CYS A 199 2.54 -4.87 -0.84
CA CYS A 199 1.33 -4.37 -1.52
C CYS A 199 0.53 -3.41 -0.62
N ILE A 200 -0.38 -2.63 -1.21
CA ILE A 200 -1.13 -1.60 -0.49
C ILE A 200 -2.61 -2.01 -0.49
N ARG A 201 -3.14 -2.32 0.70
CA ARG A 201 -4.58 -2.56 0.86
C ARG A 201 -5.28 -1.23 1.04
N VAL A 202 -6.36 -1.02 0.32
CA VAL A 202 -7.17 0.21 0.36
C VAL A 202 -8.49 -0.10 1.05
N GLU A 203 -8.93 0.76 1.97
CA GLU A 203 -10.13 0.50 2.77
C GLU A 203 -11.44 0.59 1.98
N ARG A 204 -11.53 1.55 1.05
CA ARG A 204 -12.72 1.76 0.21
C ARG A 204 -12.36 1.72 -1.28
N PRO A 205 -11.80 0.61 -1.77
CA PRO A 205 -11.18 0.55 -3.10
C PRO A 205 -12.21 0.72 -4.22
N LEU A 206 -13.43 0.22 -4.05
CA LEU A 206 -14.47 0.33 -5.07
C LEU A 206 -14.92 1.77 -5.31
N GLU A 207 -14.92 2.62 -4.29
CA GLU A 207 -15.18 4.06 -4.46
C GLU A 207 -14.08 4.76 -5.27
N LEU A 208 -12.83 4.31 -5.11
CA LEU A 208 -11.71 4.80 -5.91
C LEU A 208 -11.80 4.28 -7.35
N VAL A 209 -12.15 3.01 -7.54
CA VAL A 209 -12.33 2.41 -8.88
C VAL A 209 -13.40 3.14 -9.69
N GLU A 210 -14.56 3.43 -9.09
CA GLU A 210 -15.63 4.19 -9.76
C GLU A 210 -15.14 5.56 -10.26
N ARG A 211 -14.34 6.27 -9.44
CA ARG A 211 -13.74 7.55 -9.80
C ARG A 211 -12.65 7.43 -10.86
N LEU A 212 -11.86 6.37 -10.82
CA LEU A 212 -10.78 6.12 -11.77
C LEU A 212 -11.30 5.74 -13.16
N LEU A 213 -12.41 5.00 -13.21
CA LEU A 213 -13.05 4.63 -14.48
C LEU A 213 -13.76 5.83 -15.13
N ASP A 214 -14.28 6.77 -14.32
CA ASP A 214 -14.87 8.06 -14.73
C ASP A 214 -15.90 7.91 -15.87
N ASP A 215 -16.68 6.82 -15.84
CA ASP A 215 -17.67 6.47 -16.85
C ASP A 215 -18.99 6.10 -16.16
N PRO A 216 -19.86 7.10 -15.88
CA PRO A 216 -21.11 6.86 -15.13
C PRO A 216 -22.14 6.03 -15.90
N GLN A 217 -21.99 5.87 -17.22
CA GLN A 217 -22.90 5.06 -18.03
C GLN A 217 -22.53 3.58 -17.97
N ARG A 218 -21.24 3.25 -18.08
CA ARG A 218 -20.77 1.84 -18.14
C ARG A 218 -20.24 1.32 -16.81
N TRP A 219 -19.74 2.19 -15.94
CA TRP A 219 -19.00 1.84 -14.73
C TRP A 219 -19.42 2.65 -13.49
N ASN A 220 -20.72 2.92 -13.37
CA ASN A 220 -21.29 3.37 -12.09
C ASN A 220 -21.27 2.25 -11.04
N ARG A 221 -21.57 2.62 -9.79
CA ARG A 221 -21.62 1.69 -8.66
C ARG A 221 -22.42 0.40 -8.92
N ALA A 222 -23.62 0.51 -9.48
CA ALA A 222 -24.48 -0.65 -9.73
C ALA A 222 -23.86 -1.61 -10.77
N ALA A 223 -23.25 -1.06 -11.84
CA ALA A 223 -22.55 -1.85 -12.85
C ALA A 223 -21.30 -2.53 -12.29
N ILE A 224 -20.55 -1.85 -11.42
CA ILE A 224 -19.40 -2.43 -10.71
C ILE A 224 -19.85 -3.58 -9.80
N ASP A 225 -20.89 -3.37 -9.00
CA ASP A 225 -21.42 -4.40 -8.11
C ASP A 225 -21.97 -5.61 -8.89
N ALA A 226 -22.64 -5.38 -10.03
CA ALA A 226 -23.08 -6.44 -10.93
C ALA A 226 -21.91 -7.24 -11.52
N ALA A 227 -20.83 -6.55 -11.96
CA ALA A 227 -19.63 -7.21 -12.45
C ALA A 227 -18.92 -8.04 -11.38
N ILE A 228 -18.95 -7.60 -10.12
CA ILE A 228 -18.43 -8.37 -8.99
C ILE A 228 -19.32 -9.58 -8.69
N ALA A 229 -20.64 -9.40 -8.74
CA ALA A 229 -21.63 -10.44 -8.40
C ALA A 229 -21.56 -11.67 -9.31
N THR A 230 -21.06 -11.54 -10.55
CA THR A 230 -20.83 -12.71 -11.42
C THR A 230 -19.80 -13.69 -10.86
N GLY A 231 -18.90 -13.22 -9.99
CA GLY A 231 -17.75 -13.99 -9.50
C GLY A 231 -16.65 -14.20 -10.54
N GLU A 232 -16.86 -13.78 -11.79
CA GLU A 232 -15.91 -13.95 -12.88
C GLU A 232 -14.82 -12.87 -12.85
N THR A 233 -13.57 -13.27 -13.09
CA THR A 233 -12.45 -12.34 -13.20
C THR A 233 -12.61 -11.47 -14.45
N ARG A 234 -12.67 -10.15 -14.26
CA ARG A 234 -12.80 -9.18 -15.37
C ARG A 234 -11.75 -8.08 -15.26
N THR A 235 -11.02 -7.86 -16.35
CA THR A 235 -10.09 -6.73 -16.47
C THR A 235 -10.76 -5.59 -17.23
N VAL A 236 -10.60 -4.37 -16.72
CA VAL A 236 -11.17 -3.15 -17.30
C VAL A 236 -10.08 -2.10 -17.37
N HIS A 237 -9.76 -1.67 -18.59
CA HIS A 237 -8.80 -0.61 -18.82
C HIS A 237 -9.43 0.75 -18.57
N LEU A 238 -8.69 1.64 -17.92
CA LEU A 238 -9.08 3.04 -17.78
C LEU A 238 -9.04 3.70 -19.16
N ALA A 239 -9.97 4.61 -19.43
CA ALA A 239 -9.97 5.38 -20.67
C ALA A 239 -8.73 6.30 -20.79
N ARG A 240 -8.24 6.79 -19.63
CA ARG A 240 -7.02 7.57 -19.51
C ARG A 240 -6.22 7.07 -18.31
N PRO A 241 -4.92 6.77 -18.46
CA PRO A 241 -4.09 6.43 -17.31
C PRO A 241 -4.10 7.56 -16.27
N VAL A 242 -4.11 7.20 -14.99
CA VAL A 242 -4.12 8.18 -13.88
C VAL A 242 -2.79 8.11 -13.16
N PRO A 243 -2.01 9.22 -13.10
CA PRO A 243 -0.77 9.26 -12.34
C PRO A 243 -0.93 8.79 -10.89
N LEU A 244 0.01 7.98 -10.43
CA LEU A 244 0.07 7.43 -9.09
C LEU A 244 1.42 7.77 -8.46
N LEU A 245 1.36 8.36 -7.27
CA LEU A 245 2.53 8.67 -6.47
C LEU A 245 2.49 7.85 -5.19
N LEU A 246 3.51 7.01 -4.98
CA LEU A 246 3.79 6.35 -3.72
C LEU A 246 4.87 7.15 -3.01
N ALA A 247 4.48 7.94 -2.01
CA ALA A 247 5.34 8.89 -1.32
C ALA A 247 5.48 8.55 0.16
N TYR A 248 6.65 8.83 0.73
CA TYR A 248 6.92 8.59 2.15
C TYR A 248 7.13 9.92 2.88
N TRP A 249 6.05 10.51 3.39
CA TRP A 249 6.16 11.73 4.19
C TRP A 249 5.98 11.45 5.67
N THR A 250 7.01 11.78 6.45
CA THR A 250 6.98 11.71 7.91
C THR A 250 6.58 13.05 8.54
N VAL A 251 6.27 14.06 7.72
CA VAL A 251 5.71 15.35 8.13
C VAL A 251 4.41 15.62 7.38
N HIS A 252 3.45 16.27 8.04
CA HIS A 252 2.21 16.75 7.43
C HIS A 252 1.87 18.16 7.92
N VAL A 253 1.49 19.04 7.01
CA VAL A 253 1.01 20.39 7.35
C VAL A 253 -0.51 20.35 7.46
N LEU A 254 -1.02 20.65 8.65
CA LEU A 254 -2.44 20.72 8.94
C LEU A 254 -3.06 21.98 8.29
N PRO A 255 -4.40 22.01 8.08
CA PRO A 255 -5.07 23.16 7.46
C PRO A 255 -4.88 24.50 8.19
N ASP A 256 -4.59 24.48 9.49
CA ASP A 256 -4.32 25.66 10.31
C ASP A 256 -2.84 26.08 10.32
N GLY A 257 -2.01 25.48 9.45
CA GLY A 257 -0.58 25.76 9.31
C GLY A 257 0.31 25.04 10.31
N ARG A 258 -0.24 24.27 11.26
CA ARG A 258 0.57 23.52 12.22
C ARG A 258 1.19 22.28 11.59
N VAL A 259 2.34 21.88 12.11
CA VAL A 259 3.08 20.71 11.63
C VAL A 259 2.78 19.51 12.51
N ALA A 260 2.30 18.43 11.89
CA ALA A 260 2.17 17.12 12.48
C ALA A 260 3.33 16.21 12.02
N TYR A 261 3.78 15.34 12.90
CA TYR A 261 4.91 14.45 12.67
C TYR A 261 4.48 13.00 12.80
N LYS A 262 4.91 12.18 11.85
CA LYS A 262 4.62 10.74 11.83
C LYS A 262 5.87 9.98 12.25
N PRO A 263 5.71 8.78 12.83
CA PRO A 263 6.82 7.86 13.01
C PRO A 263 7.51 7.51 11.69
N ASP A 264 8.83 7.44 11.70
CA ASP A 264 9.62 6.95 10.56
C ASP A 264 9.68 5.41 10.56
N VAL A 265 8.55 4.80 10.19
CA VAL A 265 8.32 3.34 10.29
C VAL A 265 9.26 2.46 9.46
N TYR A 266 9.94 3.04 8.47
CA TYR A 266 10.94 2.36 7.63
C TYR A 266 12.36 2.88 7.85
N ALA A 267 12.60 3.77 8.80
CA ALA A 267 13.91 4.36 9.10
C ALA A 267 14.58 5.01 7.87
N ARG A 268 13.80 5.73 7.05
CA ARG A 268 14.28 6.38 5.81
C ARG A 268 14.74 7.83 6.01
N ASP A 269 14.39 8.47 7.13
CA ASP A 269 14.72 9.88 7.35
C ASP A 269 16.22 10.06 7.60
N ALA A 270 16.84 9.14 8.36
CA ALA A 270 18.26 9.22 8.70
C ALA A 270 19.18 9.09 7.48
N GLU A 271 18.85 8.18 6.55
CA GLU A 271 19.61 7.98 5.31
C GLU A 271 19.60 9.24 4.43
N LEU A 272 18.42 9.81 4.20
CA LEU A 272 18.30 11.03 3.39
C LEU A 272 18.90 12.25 4.09
N LEU A 273 18.77 12.36 5.41
CA LEU A 273 19.41 13.44 6.18
C LEU A 273 20.93 13.41 6.02
N HIS A 274 21.54 12.21 6.12
CA HIS A 274 22.99 12.06 5.93
C HIS A 274 23.42 12.49 4.52
N ALA A 275 22.65 12.13 3.49
CA ALA A 275 22.90 12.57 2.13
C ALA A 275 22.76 14.10 1.93
N LEU A 276 21.84 14.74 2.64
CA LEU A 276 21.63 16.20 2.61
C LEU A 276 22.73 16.98 3.35
N ASP A 277 23.26 16.41 4.43
CA ASP A 277 24.31 17.05 5.24
C ASP A 277 25.72 16.80 4.67
N ALA A 278 25.89 15.76 3.86
CA ALA A 278 27.07 15.58 3.04
C ALA A 278 27.18 16.75 2.05
N ARG A 279 28.17 17.65 2.26
CA ARG A 279 28.44 18.76 1.34
C ARG A 279 28.51 18.23 -0.10
N PRO A 280 27.99 18.96 -1.10
CA PRO A 280 28.26 18.60 -2.48
C PRO A 280 29.78 18.54 -2.61
N ALA A 281 30.31 17.43 -3.16
CA ALA A 281 31.69 17.39 -3.58
C ALA A 281 31.91 18.64 -4.42
N THR A 282 32.76 19.56 -3.94
CA THR A 282 33.21 20.71 -4.70
C THR A 282 33.55 20.18 -6.08
N ALA A 283 32.83 20.66 -7.10
CA ALA A 283 33.24 20.46 -8.47
C ALA A 283 34.71 20.87 -8.52
N MET A 284 35.61 19.90 -8.64
CA MET A 284 36.98 20.18 -9.04
C MET A 284 36.85 20.67 -10.48
N GLY A 285 36.70 21.98 -10.62
CA GLY A 285 36.80 22.64 -11.91
C GLY A 285 38.21 22.42 -12.45
N PRO A 286 38.37 22.20 -13.76
CA PRO A 286 39.66 22.33 -14.41
C PRO A 286 40.17 23.78 -14.37
#